data_AF-A0A348VZC9-F1
#
_entry.id   AF-A0A348VZC9-F1
#
_cell.length_a   1.000
_cell.length_b   1.000
_cell.length_c   1.000
_cell.angle_alpha   90.00
_cell.angle_beta   90.00
_cell.angle_gamma   90.00
#
_symmetry.space_group_name_H-M   'P 1'
#
loop_
_entity.id
_entity.type
_entity.pdbx_description
1 polymer ?
#
loop_
_entity_poly.entity_id
_entity_poly.type
_entity_poly.pdbx_seq_one_letter_code
_entity_poly.pdbx_strand_id
1 'polypeptide(L)'
;MKKIRINEQGFVESPYINDASIEKEVDDELYEKLMTCTIGMNWRLINGDFAMIDILEDKVIRERRQIECFNFVDNRSQLWWNHLSNEQKEELNKWYEAWLNAPETKVIPEKPSWIN
;
A
#
# COMPACT_ATOMS: atom_id res chain seq x y z
N MET A 1 -0.62 28.09 -6.99
CA MET A 1 0.66 27.36 -7.14
C MET A 1 1.19 27.06 -5.76
N LYS A 2 1.33 25.78 -5.47
CA LYS A 2 1.83 25.23 -4.21
C LYS A 2 3.15 24.52 -4.47
N LYS A 3 3.89 24.28 -3.38
CA LYS A 3 5.14 23.54 -3.42
C LYS A 3 4.95 22.19 -2.76
N ILE A 4 5.48 21.16 -3.41
CA ILE A 4 5.68 19.84 -2.81
C ILE A 4 7.17 19.52 -2.83
N ARG A 5 7.56 18.51 -2.04
CA ARG A 5 8.89 17.92 -2.09
C ARG A 5 8.82 16.49 -2.60
N ILE A 6 9.80 16.11 -3.41
CA ILE A 6 10.02 14.74 -3.85
C ILE A 6 11.44 14.29 -3.50
N ASN A 7 11.64 12.98 -3.31
CA ASN A 7 12.97 12.40 -3.18
C ASN A 7 13.60 12.11 -4.55
N GLU A 8 14.84 11.58 -4.56
CA GLU A 8 15.57 11.26 -5.79
C GLU A 8 14.84 10.22 -6.67
N GLN A 9 14.03 9.35 -6.06
CA GLN A 9 13.23 8.36 -6.78
C GLN A 9 11.92 8.94 -7.33
N GLY A 10 11.59 10.19 -7.01
CA GLY A 10 10.39 10.90 -7.42
C GLY A 10 9.19 10.73 -6.51
N PHE A 11 9.33 10.08 -5.34
CA PHE A 11 8.24 9.95 -4.38
C PHE A 11 7.99 11.24 -3.62
N VAL A 12 6.72 11.59 -3.42
CA VAL A 12 6.29 12.77 -2.65
C VAL A 12 6.62 12.61 -1.16
N GLU A 13 6.98 13.70 -0.48
CA GLU A 13 7.20 13.73 0.97
C GLU A 13 5.99 13.15 1.72
N SER A 14 6.23 12.19 2.61
CA SER A 14 5.18 11.51 3.38
C SER A 14 5.77 10.88 4.65
N PRO A 15 4.95 10.34 5.57
CA PRO A 15 5.48 9.61 6.73
C PRO A 15 6.41 8.43 6.38
N TYR A 16 6.28 7.89 5.18
CA TYR A 16 7.12 6.81 4.66
C TYR A 16 8.32 7.32 3.85
N ILE A 17 8.30 8.57 3.39
CA ILE A 17 9.34 9.18 2.54
C ILE A 17 9.84 10.46 3.22
N ASN A 18 10.93 10.33 3.97
CA ASN A 18 11.52 11.40 4.78
C ASN A 18 12.81 12.00 4.17
N ASP A 19 13.24 11.50 3.01
CA ASP A 19 14.42 11.93 2.26
C ASP A 19 14.08 12.91 1.11
N ALA A 20 12.82 13.37 1.04
CA ALA A 20 12.35 14.31 0.03
C ALA A 20 13.01 15.69 0.18
N SER A 21 13.74 16.12 -0.84
CA SER A 21 14.54 17.36 -0.82
C SER A 21 14.40 18.21 -2.08
N ILE A 22 13.83 17.66 -3.15
CA ILE A 22 13.66 18.36 -4.43
C ILE A 22 12.30 19.06 -4.43
N GLU A 23 12.28 20.39 -4.54
CA GLU A 23 11.03 21.16 -4.63
C GLU A 23 10.43 21.11 -6.05
N LYS A 24 9.10 20.95 -6.12
CA LYS A 24 8.31 21.08 -7.35
C LYS A 24 7.14 22.01 -7.12
N GLU A 25 6.89 22.88 -8.08
CA GLU A 25 5.69 23.70 -8.10
C GLU A 25 4.58 22.96 -8.84
N VAL A 26 3.40 22.95 -8.22
CA VAL A 26 2.19 22.32 -8.75
C VAL A 26 1.03 23.31 -8.64
N ASP A 27 0.00 23.12 -9.46
CA ASP A 27 -1.25 23.86 -9.27
C ASP A 27 -1.99 23.36 -8.02
N ASP A 28 -3.07 24.06 -7.67
CA ASP A 28 -3.78 23.82 -6.41
C ASP A 28 -4.57 22.49 -6.46
N GLU A 29 -5.10 22.10 -7.63
CA GLU A 29 -5.82 20.84 -7.83
C GLU A 29 -4.89 19.62 -7.67
N LEU A 30 -3.73 19.67 -8.33
CA LEU A 30 -2.72 18.63 -8.22
C LEU A 30 -2.16 18.57 -6.80
N TYR A 31 -1.94 19.70 -6.13
CA TYR A 31 -1.53 19.71 -4.74
C TYR A 31 -2.52 18.94 -3.86
N GLU A 32 -3.81 19.26 -3.94
CA GLU A 32 -4.85 18.59 -3.15
C GLU A 32 -4.87 17.07 -3.40
N LYS A 33 -4.72 16.66 -4.66
CA LYS A 33 -4.58 15.25 -5.04
C LYS A 33 -3.37 14.59 -4.37
N LEU A 34 -2.19 15.23 -4.43
CA LEU A 34 -0.94 14.66 -3.93
C LEU A 34 -0.84 14.61 -2.40
N MET A 35 -1.64 15.41 -1.68
CA MET A 35 -1.74 15.34 -0.22
C MET A 35 -2.51 14.12 0.29
N THR A 36 -3.10 13.32 -0.61
CA THR A 36 -3.71 12.04 -0.25
C THR A 36 -2.65 10.93 -0.26
N CYS A 37 -2.57 10.16 0.82
CA CYS A 37 -1.73 8.96 0.87
C CYS A 37 -2.54 7.76 1.37
N THR A 38 -2.22 6.59 0.83
CA THR A 38 -2.74 5.30 1.30
C THR A 38 -1.62 4.56 2.00
N ILE A 39 -1.96 3.71 2.96
CA ILE A 39 -0.94 2.99 3.73
C ILE A 39 0.02 2.22 2.83
N GLY A 40 1.31 2.52 3.00
CA GLY A 40 2.40 1.99 2.21
C GLY A 40 2.26 2.11 0.69
N MET A 41 1.51 3.13 0.24
CA MET A 41 1.54 3.65 -1.12
C MET A 41 1.89 5.12 -1.09
N ASN A 42 2.41 5.65 -2.19
CA ASN A 42 2.67 7.06 -2.31
C ASN A 42 2.65 7.51 -3.77
N TRP A 43 2.43 8.81 -3.96
CA TRP A 43 2.56 9.42 -5.26
C TRP A 43 4.02 9.47 -5.68
N ARG A 44 4.28 9.04 -6.91
CA ARG A 44 5.60 9.06 -7.54
C ARG A 44 5.51 9.77 -8.89
N LEU A 45 6.42 10.71 -9.12
CA LEU A 45 6.61 11.34 -10.41
C LEU A 45 7.30 10.37 -11.38
N ILE A 46 6.59 9.97 -12.43
CA ILE A 46 7.07 9.04 -13.46
C ILE A 46 6.80 9.68 -14.82
N ASN A 47 7.87 9.94 -15.59
CA ASN A 47 7.77 10.50 -16.94
C ASN A 47 6.96 11.81 -17.06
N GLY A 48 6.93 12.61 -16.00
CA GLY A 48 6.19 13.88 -15.96
C GLY A 48 4.82 13.81 -15.30
N ASP A 49 4.31 12.61 -15.01
CA ASP A 49 3.00 12.41 -14.39
C ASP A 49 3.12 11.78 -13.00
N PHE A 50 2.21 12.13 -12.09
CA PHE A 50 2.13 11.49 -10.78
C PHE A 50 1.23 10.27 -10.80
N ALA A 51 1.79 9.12 -10.42
CA ALA A 51 1.09 7.87 -10.25
C ALA A 51 1.17 7.39 -8.79
N MET A 52 0.11 6.77 -8.29
CA MET A 52 0.12 6.12 -6.97
C MET A 52 0.83 4.76 -7.10
N ILE A 53 1.87 4.54 -6.30
CA ILE A 53 2.74 3.36 -6.38
C ILE A 53 2.97 2.78 -4.98
N ASP A 54 3.07 1.46 -4.89
CA ASP A 54 3.45 0.77 -3.66
C ASP A 54 4.88 1.11 -3.22
N ILE A 55 5.04 1.35 -1.92
CA ILE A 55 6.37 1.46 -1.30
C ILE A 55 6.85 0.04 -0.94
N LEU A 56 7.90 -0.40 -1.61
CA LEU A 56 8.40 -1.78 -1.51
C LEU A 56 9.55 -1.95 -0.49
N GLU A 57 9.66 -1.03 0.46
CA GLU A 57 10.56 -1.16 1.60
C GLU A 57 10.07 -2.25 2.57
N ASP A 58 10.99 -3.07 3.09
CA ASP A 58 10.64 -4.19 3.98
C ASP A 58 9.77 -3.78 5.16
N LYS A 59 10.11 -2.64 5.78
CA LYS A 59 9.40 -2.12 6.94
C LYS A 59 7.95 -1.77 6.57
N VAL A 60 7.75 -1.12 5.43
CA VAL A 60 6.44 -0.71 4.95
C VAL A 60 5.60 -1.91 4.52
N ILE A 61 6.20 -2.89 3.83
CA ILE A 61 5.51 -4.13 3.47
C ILE A 61 5.05 -4.88 4.74
N ARG A 62 5.90 -4.96 5.77
CA ARG A 62 5.54 -5.62 7.04
C ARG A 62 4.42 -4.90 7.78
N GLU A 63 4.42 -3.57 7.76
CA GLU A 63 3.33 -2.75 8.33
C GLU A 63 2.00 -2.99 7.60
N ARG A 64 2.03 -2.96 6.26
CA ARG A 64 0.86 -3.28 5.44
C ARG A 64 0.35 -4.69 5.70
N ARG A 65 1.23 -5.70 5.75
CA ARG A 65 0.85 -7.08 6.10
C ARG A 65 0.11 -7.16 7.42
N GLN A 66 0.61 -6.45 8.44
CA GLN A 66 -0.05 -6.43 9.74
C GLN A 66 -1.47 -5.89 9.63
N ILE A 67 -1.65 -4.78 8.90
CA ILE A 67 -2.93 -4.05 8.84
C ILE A 67 -3.91 -4.69 7.86
N GLU A 68 -3.47 -5.03 6.65
CA GLU A 68 -4.30 -5.56 5.58
C GLU A 68 -4.59 -7.05 5.75
N CYS A 69 -3.63 -7.84 6.24
CA CYS A 69 -3.75 -9.29 6.29
C CYS A 69 -3.97 -9.84 7.70
N PHE A 70 -3.01 -9.65 8.61
CA PHE A 70 -3.06 -10.30 9.93
C PHE A 70 -4.22 -9.78 10.76
N ASN A 71 -4.33 -8.45 10.91
CA ASN A 71 -5.47 -7.84 11.60
C ASN A 71 -6.80 -8.21 10.95
N PHE A 72 -6.84 -8.37 9.62
CA PHE A 72 -8.05 -8.81 8.95
C PHE A 72 -8.44 -10.22 9.40
N VAL A 73 -7.51 -11.17 9.34
CA VAL A 73 -7.72 -12.60 9.66
C VAL A 73 -8.00 -12.81 11.15
N ASP A 74 -7.18 -12.24 12.02
CA ASP A 74 -7.22 -12.44 13.48
C ASP A 74 -8.49 -11.85 14.11
N ASN A 75 -9.06 -10.79 13.51
CA ASN A 75 -10.28 -10.17 14.00
C ASN A 75 -11.56 -10.84 13.47
N ARG A 76 -11.49 -11.98 12.78
CA ARG A 76 -12.67 -12.73 12.35
C ARG A 76 -13.11 -13.74 13.40
N SER A 77 -14.41 -13.76 13.68
CA SER A 77 -15.02 -14.73 14.59
C SER A 77 -15.05 -16.13 13.97
N GLN A 78 -15.11 -17.17 14.81
CA GLN A 78 -15.30 -18.55 14.35
C GLN A 78 -16.53 -18.71 13.45
N LEU A 79 -17.60 -17.93 13.69
CA LEU A 79 -18.79 -17.95 12.85
C LEU A 79 -18.47 -17.57 11.41
N TRP A 80 -17.68 -16.51 11.21
CA TRP A 80 -17.27 -16.08 9.87
C TRP A 80 -16.49 -17.19 9.15
N TRP A 81 -15.53 -17.82 9.85
CA TRP A 81 -14.76 -18.95 9.32
C TRP A 81 -15.61 -20.16 8.94
N ASN A 82 -16.67 -20.44 9.69
CA ASN A 82 -17.59 -21.55 9.43
C ASN A 82 -18.44 -21.32 8.16
N HIS A 83 -18.68 -20.06 7.79
CA HIS A 83 -19.47 -19.71 6.61
C HIS A 83 -18.67 -19.69 5.29
N LEU A 84 -17.33 -19.79 5.36
CA LEU A 84 -16.50 -19.85 4.16
C LEU A 84 -16.61 -21.21 3.47
N SER A 85 -16.73 -21.20 2.15
CA SER A 85 -16.56 -22.40 1.32
C SER A 85 -15.12 -22.91 1.39
N ASN A 86 -14.88 -24.13 0.93
CA ASN A 86 -13.53 -24.68 0.88
C ASN A 86 -12.64 -23.88 -0.08
N GLU A 87 -13.20 -23.43 -1.21
CA GLU A 87 -12.51 -22.60 -2.20
C GLU A 87 -12.11 -21.25 -1.60
N GLN A 88 -13.01 -20.61 -0.85
CA GLN A 88 -12.72 -19.35 -0.15
C GLN A 88 -11.61 -19.52 0.90
N LYS A 89 -11.62 -20.63 1.65
CA LYS A 89 -10.54 -20.94 2.61
C LYS A 89 -9.20 -21.14 1.91
N GLU A 90 -9.18 -21.84 0.78
CA GLU A 90 -7.97 -22.05 0.00
C GLU A 90 -7.43 -20.73 -0.57
N GLU A 91 -8.30 -19.88 -1.13
CA GLU A 91 -7.93 -18.56 -1.63
C GLU A 91 -7.37 -17.67 -0.53
N LEU A 92 -8.02 -17.65 0.65
CA LEU A 92 -7.56 -16.88 1.80
C LEU A 92 -6.20 -17.38 2.31
N ASN A 93 -5.98 -18.69 2.35
CA ASN A 93 -4.68 -19.25 2.72
C ASN A 93 -3.59 -18.86 1.72
N LYS A 94 -3.86 -18.92 0.42
CA LYS A 94 -2.91 -18.46 -0.62
C LYS A 94 -2.57 -16.99 -0.46
N TRP A 95 -3.57 -16.15 -0.20
CA TRP A 95 -3.37 -14.72 0.05
C TRP A 95 -2.54 -14.46 1.30
N TYR A 96 -2.78 -15.20 2.38
CA TYR A 96 -1.99 -15.11 3.61
C TYR A 96 -0.52 -15.50 3.39
N GLU A 97 -0.26 -16.63 2.73
CA GLU A 97 1.09 -17.08 2.38
C GLU A 97 1.80 -16.10 1.44
N ALA A 98 1.08 -15.51 0.49
CA ALA A 98 1.64 -14.47 -0.38
C ALA A 98 2.09 -13.24 0.44
N TRP A 99 1.33 -12.86 1.47
CA TRP A 99 1.74 -11.80 2.39
C TRP A 99 2.98 -12.16 3.22
N LEU A 100 3.12 -13.42 3.65
CA LEU A 100 4.34 -13.86 4.33
C LEU A 100 5.59 -13.66 3.47
N ASN A 101 5.47 -13.97 2.17
CA ASN A 101 6.54 -13.87 1.18
C ASN A 101 6.73 -12.45 0.58
N ALA A 102 5.78 -11.53 0.79
CA ALA A 102 5.80 -10.19 0.20
C ALA A 102 7.09 -9.37 0.48
N PRO A 103 7.67 -9.37 1.69
CA PRO A 103 8.91 -8.62 1.94
C PRO A 103 10.09 -9.09 1.10
N GLU A 104 10.15 -10.39 0.80
CA GLU A 104 11.23 -10.99 0.00
C GLU A 104 10.96 -10.82 -1.50
N THR A 105 9.73 -11.09 -1.93
CA THR A 105 9.34 -11.05 -3.36
C THR A 105 9.11 -9.64 -3.88
N LYS A 106 8.89 -8.66 -2.99
CA LYS A 106 8.49 -7.29 -3.34
C LYS A 106 7.19 -7.21 -4.14
N VAL A 107 6.34 -8.22 -4.00
CA VAL A 107 5.02 -8.27 -4.62
C VAL A 107 3.97 -8.13 -3.53
N ILE A 108 3.13 -7.11 -3.67
CA ILE A 108 1.97 -6.91 -2.80
C ILE A 108 0.84 -7.83 -3.28
N PRO A 109 0.30 -8.74 -2.44
CA PRO A 109 -0.78 -9.63 -2.85
C PRO A 109 -2.09 -8.89 -3.06
N GLU A 110 -2.80 -9.21 -4.15
CA GLU A 110 -4.15 -8.72 -4.37
C GLU A 110 -5.12 -9.31 -3.34
N LYS A 111 -5.94 -8.45 -2.73
CA LYS A 111 -6.97 -8.87 -1.77
C LYS A 111 -8.07 -9.66 -2.50
N PRO A 112 -8.48 -10.84 -1.99
CA PRO A 112 -9.59 -11.59 -2.56
C PRO A 112 -10.86 -10.74 -2.68
N SER A 113 -11.52 -10.78 -3.84
CA SER A 113 -12.60 -9.84 -4.19
C SER A 113 -13.87 -9.98 -3.34
N TRP A 114 -14.07 -11.14 -2.73
CA TRP A 114 -15.20 -11.41 -1.82
C TRP A 114 -14.94 -10.91 -0.39
N ILE A 115 -13.74 -10.38 -0.12
CA ILE A 115 -13.36 -9.84 1.17
C ILE A 115 -13.48 -8.31 1.17
N ASN A 116 -14.35 -7.79 2.03
CA ASN A 116 -14.49 -6.35 2.28
C ASN A 116 -13.38 -5.79 3.17
#